data_AF-A0A7K2Z698-F1
#
_entry.id   AF-A0A7K2Z698-F1
#
_cell.length_a   1.000
_cell.length_b   1.000
_cell.length_c   1.000
_cell.angle_alpha   90.00
_cell.angle_beta   90.00
_cell.angle_gamma   90.00
#
_symmetry.space_group_name_H-M   'P 1'
#
loop_
_entity.id
_entity.type
_entity.pdbx_description
1 polymer ?
#
loop_
_entity_poly.entity_id
_entity_poly.type
_entity_poly.pdbx_seq_one_letter_code
_entity_poly.pdbx_strand_id
1 'polypeptide(L)'
;HLKLRRLVPQALVVAFLAGGTTAFVAHDKAVRLDVDGTPRTLHTFADDVTELLADEGVTVGAHDHISPAPGTELDHGDQVTVRYGRPVDLTLDGHHRRVWTTADTVGGALRVFGVRAEGAYLSASPSARIARTGLTLTVRTERTVTFMADGQERTVRTNAATVHEALAQAGITLHGLDTTSVGPTSFPRDGQTVSVLRITDTREVHEESVPYAVERSEDPELFRGIERVERAGRNGVRRVTYAVRTVNGVRQTPRRTGEELVHRPVS
;
A
#
# COMPACT_ATOMS: atom_id res chain seq x y z
N HIS A 1 -56.78 70.21 -37.51
CA HIS A 1 -56.76 68.74 -37.26
C HIS A 1 -55.73 67.91 -38.08
N LEU A 2 -54.81 68.50 -38.86
CA LEU A 2 -53.84 67.71 -39.66
C LEU A 2 -52.42 67.55 -39.10
N LYS A 3 -52.03 68.23 -38.01
CA LYS A 3 -50.66 68.11 -37.46
C LYS A 3 -50.49 66.97 -36.44
N LEU A 4 -51.58 66.43 -35.88
CA LEU A 4 -51.51 65.40 -34.82
C LEU A 4 -51.28 63.98 -35.36
N ARG A 5 -51.61 63.71 -36.64
CA ARG A 5 -51.52 62.37 -37.25
C ARG A 5 -50.09 61.95 -37.68
N ARG A 6 -49.11 62.86 -37.71
CA ARG A 6 -47.70 62.56 -38.06
C ARG A 6 -46.80 62.33 -36.85
N LEU A 7 -47.17 62.81 -35.66
CA LEU A 7 -46.36 62.71 -34.44
C LEU A 7 -46.59 61.40 -33.66
N VAL A 8 -47.74 60.75 -33.84
CA VAL A 8 -48.07 59.48 -33.16
C VAL A 8 -47.09 58.34 -33.51
N PRO A 9 -46.72 58.07 -34.79
CA PRO A 9 -45.76 57.01 -35.09
C PRO A 9 -44.33 57.36 -34.66
N GLN A 10 -43.94 58.64 -34.69
CA GLN A 10 -42.59 59.07 -34.27
C GLN A 10 -42.41 59.01 -32.74
N ALA A 11 -43.44 59.36 -31.97
CA ALA A 11 -43.44 59.21 -30.51
C ALA A 11 -43.40 57.74 -30.08
N LEU A 12 -44.05 56.85 -30.84
CA LEU A 12 -44.02 55.39 -30.62
C LEU A 12 -42.62 54.79 -30.83
N VAL A 13 -41.90 55.21 -31.88
CA VAL A 13 -40.54 54.74 -32.16
C VAL A 13 -39.54 55.23 -31.11
N VAL A 14 -39.67 56.48 -30.65
CA VAL A 14 -38.81 57.03 -29.57
C VAL A 14 -39.12 56.39 -28.22
N ALA A 15 -40.39 56.13 -27.91
CA ALA A 15 -40.78 55.39 -26.70
C ALA A 15 -40.29 53.93 -26.72
N PHE A 16 -40.26 53.27 -27.89
CA PHE A 16 -39.71 51.92 -28.04
C PHE A 16 -38.17 51.91 -27.93
N LEU A 17 -37.49 52.91 -28.48
CA LEU A 17 -36.03 53.07 -28.34
C LEU A 17 -35.60 53.46 -26.92
N ALA A 18 -36.37 54.28 -26.21
CA ALA A 18 -36.10 54.66 -24.82
C ALA A 18 -36.54 53.59 -23.80
N GLY A 19 -37.60 52.84 -24.10
CA GLY A 19 -38.04 51.68 -23.31
C GLY A 19 -37.11 50.47 -23.48
N GLY A 20 -36.55 50.28 -24.68
CA GLY A 20 -35.57 49.24 -24.96
C GLY A 20 -34.27 49.42 -24.17
N THR A 21 -33.78 50.65 -24.01
CA THR A 21 -32.54 50.91 -23.26
C THR A 21 -32.70 50.81 -21.75
N THR A 22 -33.90 51.03 -21.20
CA THR A 22 -34.16 50.90 -19.75
C THR A 22 -34.38 49.46 -19.31
N ALA A 23 -34.98 48.60 -20.14
CA ALA A 23 -35.11 47.18 -19.84
C ALA A 23 -33.74 46.44 -19.81
N PHE A 24 -32.78 46.90 -20.61
CA PHE A 24 -31.43 46.35 -20.67
C PHE A 24 -30.60 46.59 -19.40
N VAL A 25 -30.88 47.66 -18.64
CA VAL A 25 -30.13 47.97 -17.41
C VAL A 25 -30.70 47.21 -16.20
N ALA A 26 -31.97 46.78 -16.26
CA ALA A 26 -32.65 46.15 -15.12
C ALA A 26 -32.24 44.69 -14.84
N HIS A 27 -31.54 44.03 -15.77
CA HIS A 27 -31.12 42.62 -15.65
C HIS A 27 -29.62 42.44 -15.44
N ASP A 28 -28.86 43.54 -15.25
CA ASP A 28 -27.44 43.49 -14.93
C ASP A 28 -27.25 43.05 -13.47
N LYS A 29 -26.57 41.92 -13.28
CA LYS A 29 -26.29 41.34 -11.96
C LYS A 29 -24.80 41.41 -11.70
N ALA A 30 -24.41 41.88 -10.51
CA ALA A 30 -23.04 41.77 -10.05
C ALA A 30 -22.88 40.46 -9.29
N VAL A 31 -22.11 39.51 -9.83
CA VAL A 31 -21.90 38.18 -9.25
C VAL A 31 -20.43 38.01 -8.90
N ARG A 32 -20.15 37.40 -7.76
CA ARG A 32 -18.79 37.00 -7.36
C ARG A 32 -18.51 35.57 -7.78
N LEU A 33 -17.66 35.38 -8.78
CA LEU A 33 -17.21 34.07 -9.23
C LEU A 33 -15.85 33.74 -8.61
N ASP A 34 -15.77 32.68 -7.81
CA ASP A 34 -14.52 32.11 -7.29
C ASP A 34 -14.22 30.78 -8.01
N VAL A 35 -13.26 30.82 -8.94
CA VAL A 35 -12.74 29.62 -9.59
C VAL A 35 -11.44 29.22 -8.90
N ASP A 36 -11.47 28.09 -8.21
CA ASP A 36 -10.30 27.44 -7.62
C ASP A 36 -9.52 28.33 -6.60
N GLY A 37 -10.21 29.27 -5.95
CA GLY A 37 -9.63 30.16 -4.93
C GLY A 37 -9.21 31.51 -5.47
N THR A 38 -9.59 31.81 -6.72
CA THR A 38 -9.33 33.09 -7.38
C THR A 38 -10.67 33.83 -7.55
N PRO A 39 -11.10 34.62 -6.55
CA PRO A 39 -12.35 35.36 -6.62
C PRO A 39 -12.24 36.55 -7.58
N ARG A 40 -13.26 36.74 -8.40
CA ARG A 40 -13.46 37.94 -9.22
C ARG A 40 -14.94 38.34 -9.20
N THR A 41 -15.20 39.64 -9.21
CA THR A 41 -16.55 40.18 -9.35
C THR A 41 -16.76 40.57 -10.80
N LEU A 42 -17.88 40.14 -11.38
CA LEU A 42 -18.23 40.40 -12.76
C LEU A 42 -19.68 40.83 -12.86
N HIS A 43 -19.99 41.55 -13.94
CA HIS A 43 -21.34 41.92 -14.32
C HIS A 43 -21.83 40.91 -15.37
N THR A 44 -23.00 40.32 -15.15
CA THR A 44 -23.57 39.28 -16.00
C THR A 44 -25.07 39.49 -16.19
N PHE A 45 -25.58 38.99 -17.32
CA PHE A 45 -27.00 38.89 -17.61
C PHE A 45 -27.53 37.46 -17.45
N ALA A 46 -26.66 36.50 -17.12
CA ALA A 46 -27.03 35.10 -16.96
C ALA A 46 -28.19 34.93 -16.00
N ASP A 47 -29.15 34.09 -16.37
CA ASP A 47 -30.32 33.77 -15.56
C ASP A 47 -29.98 32.75 -14.46
N ASP A 48 -29.01 31.86 -14.73
CA ASP A 48 -28.62 30.80 -13.81
C ASP A 48 -27.11 30.51 -13.79
N VAL A 49 -26.69 29.69 -12.83
CA VAL A 49 -25.29 29.25 -12.65
C VAL A 49 -24.72 28.58 -13.91
N THR A 50 -25.51 27.79 -14.64
CA THR A 50 -25.03 27.08 -15.84
C THR A 50 -24.69 28.07 -16.95
N GLU A 51 -25.57 29.03 -17.21
CA GLU A 51 -25.33 30.08 -18.21
C GLU A 51 -24.12 30.96 -17.84
N LEU A 52 -24.01 31.38 -16.58
CA LEU A 52 -22.87 32.16 -16.11
C LEU A 52 -21.54 31.44 -16.38
N LEU A 53 -21.46 30.14 -16.07
CA LEU A 53 -20.22 29.38 -16.26
C LEU A 53 -19.89 29.20 -17.74
N ALA A 54 -20.90 29.06 -18.61
CA ALA A 54 -20.71 28.97 -20.05
C ALA A 54 -20.17 30.29 -20.64
N ASP A 55 -20.76 31.42 -20.25
CA ASP A 55 -20.34 32.77 -20.68
C ASP A 55 -18.90 33.08 -20.27
N GLU A 56 -18.51 32.65 -19.06
CA GLU A 56 -17.17 32.84 -18.53
C GLU A 56 -16.15 31.78 -19.03
N GLY A 57 -16.56 30.88 -19.92
CA GLY A 57 -15.70 29.83 -20.48
C GLY A 57 -15.24 28.80 -19.44
N VAL A 58 -15.96 28.66 -18.33
CA VAL A 58 -15.66 27.75 -17.23
C VAL A 58 -16.26 26.38 -17.53
N THR A 59 -15.43 25.48 -18.06
CA THR A 59 -15.84 24.09 -18.34
C THR A 59 -15.73 23.24 -17.09
N VAL A 60 -16.82 22.60 -16.68
CA VAL A 60 -16.89 21.75 -15.49
C VAL A 60 -17.08 20.27 -15.85
N GLY A 61 -16.45 19.40 -15.08
CA GLY A 61 -16.51 17.94 -15.19
C GLY A 61 -17.25 17.26 -14.03
N ALA A 62 -17.40 15.93 -14.13
CA ALA A 62 -18.18 15.13 -13.17
C ALA A 62 -17.61 15.09 -11.74
N HIS A 63 -16.36 15.51 -11.54
CA HIS A 63 -15.68 15.50 -10.24
C HIS A 63 -15.47 16.91 -9.67
N ASP A 64 -15.99 17.92 -10.35
CA ASP A 64 -15.92 19.31 -9.89
C ASP A 64 -17.06 19.58 -8.91
N HIS A 65 -16.83 20.52 -8.00
CA HIS A 65 -17.85 21.01 -7.09
C HIS A 65 -18.23 22.43 -7.46
N ILE A 66 -19.54 22.65 -7.63
CA ILE A 66 -20.12 23.92 -8.01
C ILE A 66 -21.16 24.27 -6.95
N SER A 67 -21.07 25.48 -6.39
CA SER A 67 -22.01 25.98 -5.39
C SER A 67 -22.32 27.45 -5.68
N PRO A 68 -23.59 27.85 -5.82
CA PRO A 68 -24.80 27.02 -5.88
C PRO A 68 -24.79 25.99 -7.03
N ALA A 69 -25.72 25.03 -7.01
CA ALA A 69 -25.75 23.95 -8.01
C ALA A 69 -26.02 24.48 -9.44
N PRO A 70 -25.57 23.79 -10.49
CA PRO A 70 -25.91 24.15 -11.87
C PRO A 70 -27.43 24.30 -12.07
N GLY A 71 -27.85 25.34 -12.80
CA GLY A 71 -29.26 25.68 -13.03
C GLY A 71 -29.96 26.40 -11.87
N THR A 72 -29.25 26.74 -10.78
CA THR A 72 -29.79 27.63 -9.74
C THR A 72 -29.87 29.06 -10.30
N GLU A 73 -31.02 29.71 -10.14
CA GLU A 73 -31.23 31.12 -10.53
C GLU A 73 -30.18 32.03 -9.84
N LEU A 74 -29.72 33.04 -10.56
CA LEU A 74 -28.75 34.01 -10.06
C LEU A 74 -29.39 35.36 -9.77
N ASP A 75 -29.10 35.92 -8.60
CA ASP A 75 -29.47 37.26 -8.19
C ASP A 75 -28.26 38.19 -8.05
N HIS A 76 -28.52 39.50 -8.00
CA HIS A 76 -27.49 40.49 -7.75
C HIS A 76 -26.84 40.28 -6.36
N GLY A 77 -25.52 40.18 -6.34
CA GLY A 77 -24.73 39.97 -5.12
C GLY A 77 -24.40 38.51 -4.83
N ASP A 78 -24.90 37.56 -5.63
CA ASP A 78 -24.64 36.15 -5.43
C ASP A 78 -23.15 35.78 -5.57
N GLN A 79 -22.80 34.68 -4.91
CA GLN A 79 -21.46 34.10 -5.00
C GLN A 79 -21.54 32.71 -5.62
N VAL A 80 -20.83 32.51 -6.72
CA VAL A 80 -20.66 31.21 -7.37
C VAL A 80 -19.24 30.73 -7.14
N THR A 81 -19.09 29.53 -6.60
CA THR A 81 -17.81 28.88 -6.33
C THR A 81 -17.67 27.63 -7.18
N VAL A 82 -16.54 27.53 -7.89
CA VAL A 82 -16.15 26.35 -8.66
C VAL A 82 -14.85 25.81 -8.10
N ARG A 83 -14.84 24.54 -7.70
CA ARG A 83 -13.64 23.81 -7.28
C ARG A 83 -13.42 22.64 -8.22
N TYR A 84 -12.30 22.64 -8.94
CA TYR A 84 -12.01 21.56 -9.87
C TYR A 84 -11.61 20.28 -9.13
N GLY A 85 -12.14 19.15 -9.61
CA GLY A 85 -11.74 17.82 -9.21
C GLY A 85 -10.33 17.51 -9.69
N ARG A 86 -9.52 16.99 -8.78
CA ARG A 86 -8.12 16.62 -9.03
C ARG A 86 -7.96 15.13 -8.78
N PRO A 87 -7.47 14.36 -9.78
CA PRO A 87 -7.26 12.94 -9.60
C PRO A 87 -6.01 12.69 -8.76
N VAL A 88 -6.09 11.78 -7.80
CA VAL A 88 -4.96 11.32 -7.00
C VAL A 88 -4.83 9.82 -7.16
N ASP A 89 -3.68 9.39 -7.68
CA ASP A 89 -3.29 7.99 -7.70
C ASP A 89 -2.64 7.65 -6.36
N LEU A 90 -3.48 7.16 -5.44
CA LEU A 90 -3.14 6.94 -4.04
C LEU A 90 -2.69 5.48 -3.82
N THR A 91 -1.46 5.29 -3.36
CA THR A 91 -0.99 4.04 -2.77
C THR A 91 -1.00 4.18 -1.25
N LEU A 92 -2.02 3.64 -0.58
CA LEU A 92 -2.15 3.66 0.87
C LEU A 92 -1.81 2.28 1.42
N ASP A 93 -0.73 2.18 2.21
CA ASP A 93 -0.33 0.93 2.87
C ASP A 93 -0.19 -0.26 1.89
N GLY A 94 0.32 0.03 0.69
CA GLY A 94 0.50 -0.95 -0.39
C GLY A 94 -0.73 -1.15 -1.29
N HIS A 95 -1.89 -0.58 -0.95
CA HIS A 95 -3.10 -0.66 -1.75
C HIS A 95 -3.23 0.54 -2.69
N HIS A 96 -3.29 0.27 -4.00
CA HIS A 96 -3.41 1.30 -5.03
C HIS A 96 -4.88 1.57 -5.40
N ARG A 97 -5.28 2.84 -5.46
CA ARG A 97 -6.58 3.28 -5.96
C ARG A 97 -6.51 4.72 -6.51
N ARG A 98 -7.32 5.01 -7.53
CA ARG A 98 -7.55 6.37 -8.01
C ARG A 98 -8.72 6.99 -7.26
N VAL A 99 -8.52 8.15 -6.68
CA VAL A 99 -9.53 8.93 -5.95
C VAL A 99 -9.55 10.37 -6.46
N TRP A 100 -10.63 11.10 -6.22
CA TRP A 100 -10.78 12.49 -6.64
C TRP A 100 -10.95 13.39 -5.43
N THR A 101 -10.38 14.59 -5.49
CA THR A 101 -10.51 15.61 -4.44
C THR A 101 -10.61 16.99 -5.04
N THR A 102 -11.34 17.89 -4.38
CA THR A 102 -11.34 19.32 -4.69
C THR A 102 -10.32 20.10 -3.85
N ALA A 103 -9.62 19.41 -2.92
CA ALA A 103 -8.57 20.02 -2.12
C ALA A 103 -7.37 20.44 -2.98
N ASP A 104 -6.77 21.57 -2.63
CA ASP A 104 -5.63 22.16 -3.32
C ASP A 104 -4.29 21.50 -2.97
N THR A 105 -4.21 20.82 -1.82
CA THR A 105 -2.99 20.33 -1.21
C THR A 105 -3.12 18.86 -0.80
N VAL A 106 -1.98 18.16 -0.74
CA VAL A 106 -1.88 16.78 -0.25
C VAL A 106 -2.53 16.61 1.12
N GLY A 107 -2.22 17.49 2.07
CA GLY A 107 -2.78 17.45 3.42
C GLY A 107 -4.29 17.67 3.44
N GLY A 108 -4.81 18.58 2.59
CA GLY A 108 -6.24 18.75 2.40
C GLY A 108 -6.92 17.49 1.85
N ALA A 109 -6.32 16.88 0.83
CA ALA A 109 -6.82 15.67 0.22
C ALA A 109 -6.86 14.49 1.21
N LEU A 110 -5.79 14.29 1.98
CA LEU A 110 -5.73 13.22 2.98
C LEU A 110 -6.80 13.37 4.07
N ARG A 111 -7.13 14.60 4.48
CA ARG A 111 -8.26 14.86 5.40
C ARG A 111 -9.60 14.44 4.78
N VAL A 112 -9.85 14.80 3.52
CA VAL A 112 -11.07 14.40 2.79
C VAL A 112 -11.15 12.88 2.67
N PHE A 113 -10.02 12.20 2.43
CA PHE A 113 -9.96 10.75 2.32
C PHE A 113 -9.99 10.00 3.66
N GLY A 114 -10.00 10.71 4.79
CA GLY A 114 -9.93 10.11 6.12
C GLY A 114 -8.60 9.41 6.43
N VAL A 115 -7.52 9.81 5.75
CA VAL A 115 -6.18 9.22 5.93
C VAL A 115 -5.41 10.03 6.97
N ARG A 116 -4.98 9.36 8.04
CA ARG A 116 -4.16 9.98 9.09
C ARG A 116 -2.73 10.21 8.59
N ALA A 117 -2.36 11.48 8.44
CA ALA A 117 -1.02 11.88 8.00
C ALA A 117 0.01 12.00 9.14
N GLU A 118 -0.45 12.16 10.38
CA GLU A 118 0.41 12.26 11.57
C GLU A 118 1.28 11.00 11.70
N GLY A 119 2.61 11.17 11.74
CA GLY A 119 3.58 10.05 11.82
C GLY A 119 3.72 9.20 10.56
N ALA A 120 2.86 9.42 9.55
CA ALA A 120 2.88 8.68 8.31
C ALA A 120 4.08 9.10 7.44
N TYR A 121 4.62 8.16 6.68
CA TYR A 121 5.48 8.48 5.55
C TYR A 121 4.60 8.94 4.39
N LEU A 122 4.99 10.05 3.76
CA LEU A 122 4.36 10.60 2.57
C LEU A 122 5.41 10.76 1.47
N SER A 123 5.09 10.33 0.24
CA SER A 123 5.97 10.56 -0.91
C SER A 123 6.01 12.02 -1.38
N ALA A 124 5.11 12.86 -0.87
CA ALA A 124 5.04 14.29 -1.15
C ALA A 124 4.73 15.07 0.14
N SER A 125 5.17 16.33 0.21
CA SER A 125 4.88 17.20 1.35
C SER A 125 3.37 17.37 1.56
N PRO A 126 2.86 17.42 2.81
CA PRO A 126 1.47 17.79 3.08
C PRO A 126 1.05 19.14 2.47
N SER A 127 1.99 20.08 2.32
CA SER A 127 1.74 21.40 1.69
C SER A 127 1.90 21.39 0.17
N ALA A 128 2.30 20.28 -0.44
CA ALA A 128 2.44 20.19 -1.88
C ALA A 128 1.08 20.38 -2.56
N ARG A 129 1.03 21.23 -3.58
CA ARG A 129 -0.18 21.45 -4.36
C ARG A 129 -0.47 20.26 -5.26
N ILE A 130 -1.75 19.94 -5.42
CA ILE A 130 -2.23 18.92 -6.37
C ILE A 130 -2.58 19.65 -7.66
N ALA A 131 -1.92 19.31 -8.77
CA ALA A 131 -2.25 19.90 -10.07
C ALA A 131 -3.62 19.39 -10.57
N ARG A 132 -4.25 20.10 -11.51
CA ARG A 132 -5.49 19.63 -12.17
C ARG A 132 -5.27 18.34 -12.96
N THR A 133 -4.05 18.12 -13.46
CA THR A 133 -3.62 16.88 -14.10
C THR A 133 -3.47 15.71 -13.13
N GLY A 134 -3.50 15.99 -11.81
CA GLY A 134 -3.42 15.01 -10.74
C GLY A 134 -2.08 14.94 -10.02
N LEU A 135 -1.98 13.95 -9.12
CA LEU A 135 -0.80 13.65 -8.32
C LEU A 135 -0.73 12.15 -8.01
N THR A 136 0.46 11.55 -8.11
CA THR A 136 0.73 10.22 -7.54
C THR A 136 1.22 10.38 -6.10
N LEU A 137 0.58 9.70 -5.16
CA LEU A 137 0.85 9.82 -3.74
C LEU A 137 0.96 8.45 -3.08
N THR A 138 2.11 8.17 -2.47
CA THR A 138 2.30 7.00 -1.60
C THR A 138 2.25 7.43 -0.14
N VAL A 139 1.39 6.77 0.62
CA VAL A 139 1.22 6.97 2.06
C VAL A 139 1.46 5.64 2.76
N ARG A 140 2.34 5.63 3.75
CA ARG A 140 2.46 4.52 4.70
C ARG A 140 2.10 5.06 6.08
N THR A 141 0.95 4.66 6.60
CA THR A 141 0.52 5.13 7.92
C THR A 141 1.49 4.67 8.99
N GLU A 142 1.54 5.42 10.09
CA GLU A 142 2.24 4.97 11.28
C GLU A 142 1.49 3.76 11.88
N ARG A 143 2.25 2.83 12.45
CA ARG A 143 1.75 1.63 13.12
C ARG A 143 2.70 1.20 14.23
N THR A 144 2.15 0.50 15.21
CA THR A 144 2.89 -0.10 16.32
C THR A 144 3.07 -1.59 16.05
N VAL A 145 4.31 -2.07 16.07
CA VAL A 145 4.65 -3.48 15.85
C VAL A 145 5.49 -3.95 17.03
N THR A 146 5.16 -5.12 17.56
CA THR A 146 5.87 -5.75 18.67
C THR A 146 6.65 -6.95 18.17
N PHE A 147 7.94 -7.00 18.47
CA PHE A 147 8.83 -8.10 18.12
C PHE A 147 9.19 -8.93 19.35
N MET A 148 9.01 -10.23 19.25
CA MET A 148 9.47 -11.20 20.25
C MET A 148 10.73 -11.88 19.72
N ALA A 149 11.89 -11.59 20.31
CA ALA A 149 13.17 -12.15 19.89
C ALA A 149 14.03 -12.49 21.10
N ASP A 150 14.58 -13.70 21.13
CA ASP A 150 15.54 -14.13 22.16
C ASP A 150 15.02 -13.94 23.60
N GLY A 151 13.70 -14.16 23.81
CA GLY A 151 13.02 -13.99 25.09
C GLY A 151 12.72 -12.53 25.47
N GLN A 152 13.06 -11.57 24.61
CA GLN A 152 12.81 -10.14 24.82
C GLN A 152 11.72 -9.61 23.90
N GLU A 153 10.91 -8.71 24.45
CA GLU A 153 9.92 -7.94 23.70
C GLU A 153 10.51 -6.58 23.28
N ARG A 154 10.35 -6.21 22.02
CA ARG A 154 10.70 -4.87 21.49
C ARG A 154 9.56 -4.32 20.69
N THR A 155 8.98 -3.20 21.15
CA THR A 155 7.89 -2.52 20.45
C THR A 155 8.41 -1.29 19.73
N VAL A 156 8.04 -1.12 18.46
CA VAL A 156 8.42 0.02 17.63
C VAL A 156 7.19 0.67 17.00
N ARG A 157 7.20 2.00 16.95
CA ARG A 157 6.32 2.78 16.07
C ARG A 157 7.03 3.01 14.76
N THR A 158 6.41 2.64 13.65
CA THR A 158 7.05 2.59 12.35
C THR A 158 6.07 2.89 11.22
N ASN A 159 6.59 3.34 10.09
CA ASN A 159 5.87 3.41 8.81
C ASN A 159 6.55 2.52 7.75
N ALA A 160 7.34 1.53 8.19
CA ALA A 160 8.04 0.57 7.34
C ALA A 160 7.09 -0.14 6.38
N ALA A 161 7.59 -0.43 5.18
CA ALA A 161 6.85 -1.15 4.16
C ALA A 161 6.88 -2.66 4.38
N THR A 162 7.83 -3.16 5.16
CA THR A 162 8.02 -4.60 5.40
C THR A 162 8.33 -4.90 6.87
N VAL A 163 8.00 -6.12 7.29
CA VAL A 163 8.37 -6.65 8.61
C VAL A 163 9.90 -6.62 8.80
N HIS A 164 10.68 -6.90 7.76
CA HIS A 164 12.15 -6.85 7.80
C HIS A 164 12.68 -5.45 8.11
N GLU A 165 12.15 -4.41 7.46
CA GLU A 165 12.52 -3.02 7.72
C GLU A 165 12.12 -2.60 9.16
N ALA A 166 10.92 -2.98 9.61
CA ALA A 166 10.47 -2.72 10.98
C ALA A 166 11.34 -3.46 12.03
N LEU A 167 11.76 -4.69 11.73
CA LEU A 167 12.61 -5.50 12.59
C LEU A 167 14.01 -4.87 12.75
N ALA A 168 14.57 -4.34 11.67
CA ALA A 168 15.83 -3.61 11.70
C ALA A 168 15.74 -2.32 12.55
N GLN A 169 14.61 -1.60 12.47
CA GLN A 169 14.35 -0.43 13.34
C GLN A 169 14.22 -0.80 14.82
N ALA A 170 13.76 -2.02 15.12
CA ALA A 170 13.77 -2.57 16.48
C ALA A 170 15.17 -3.03 16.94
N GLY A 171 16.21 -2.86 16.11
CA GLY A 171 17.58 -3.28 16.40
C GLY A 171 17.78 -4.79 16.36
N ILE A 172 16.89 -5.52 15.68
CA ILE A 172 16.97 -6.98 15.55
C ILE A 172 17.41 -7.34 14.12
N THR A 173 18.47 -8.14 14.02
CA THR A 173 18.99 -8.63 12.73
C THR A 173 18.73 -10.13 12.61
N LEU A 174 18.28 -10.55 11.42
CA LEU A 174 18.15 -11.96 11.06
C LEU A 174 19.49 -12.44 10.47
N HIS A 175 19.93 -13.64 10.84
CA HIS A 175 21.15 -14.24 10.32
C HIS A 175 20.88 -15.62 9.71
N GLY A 176 21.60 -15.96 8.64
CA GLY A 176 21.53 -17.29 8.03
C GLY A 176 20.12 -17.69 7.65
N LEU A 177 19.56 -18.66 8.38
CA LEU A 177 18.23 -19.22 8.14
C LEU A 177 17.13 -18.61 9.02
N ASP A 178 17.46 -17.62 9.85
CA ASP A 178 16.50 -16.96 10.73
C ASP A 178 15.35 -16.34 9.93
N THR A 179 14.16 -16.40 10.49
CA THR A 179 12.96 -15.83 9.87
C THR A 179 12.02 -15.29 10.93
N THR A 180 10.88 -14.76 10.50
CA THR A 180 9.82 -14.27 11.37
C THR A 180 8.57 -15.14 11.27
N SER A 181 7.68 -15.07 12.26
CA SER A 181 6.39 -15.81 12.28
C SER A 181 5.47 -15.43 11.11
N VAL A 182 5.69 -14.26 10.52
CA VAL A 182 5.13 -13.83 9.24
C VAL A 182 6.27 -13.60 8.23
N GLY A 183 5.97 -13.55 6.94
CA GLY A 183 7.00 -13.32 5.92
C GLY A 183 7.76 -12.00 6.17
N PRO A 184 9.11 -11.99 6.14
CA PRO A 184 9.89 -10.76 6.35
C PRO A 184 9.56 -9.63 5.34
N THR A 185 9.12 -9.98 4.14
CA THR A 185 8.70 -9.03 3.09
C THR A 185 7.23 -8.62 3.18
N SER A 186 6.46 -9.21 4.10
CA SER A 186 5.05 -8.87 4.28
C SER A 186 4.89 -7.49 4.92
N PHE A 187 3.77 -6.84 4.62
CA PHE A 187 3.42 -5.55 5.20
C PHE A 187 3.02 -5.72 6.68
N PRO A 188 3.65 -5.02 7.63
CA PRO A 188 3.31 -5.12 9.05
C PRO A 188 1.95 -4.48 9.34
N ARG A 189 1.15 -5.13 10.20
CA ARG A 189 -0.15 -4.60 10.65
C ARG A 189 0.00 -3.84 11.95
N ASP A 190 -0.90 -2.89 12.20
CA ASP A 190 -0.95 -2.18 13.46
C ASP A 190 -1.33 -3.11 14.62
N GLY A 191 -0.62 -2.98 15.74
CA GLY A 191 -0.73 -3.87 16.91
C GLY A 191 -0.22 -5.30 16.70
N GLN A 192 0.46 -5.59 15.58
CA GLN A 192 0.91 -6.94 15.28
C GLN A 192 2.09 -7.37 16.16
N THR A 193 2.00 -8.58 16.72
CA THR A 193 3.15 -9.27 17.34
C THR A 193 3.82 -10.20 16.33
N VAL A 194 5.12 -10.03 16.13
CA VAL A 194 5.96 -10.83 15.23
C VAL A 194 7.03 -11.54 16.05
N SER A 195 7.07 -12.87 15.99
CA SER A 195 8.12 -13.65 16.65
C SER A 195 9.30 -13.89 15.71
N VAL A 196 10.52 -13.73 16.19
CA VAL A 196 11.75 -14.11 15.49
C VAL A 196 12.04 -15.58 15.79
N LEU A 197 12.35 -16.32 14.73
CA LEU A 197 12.68 -17.73 14.77
C LEU A 197 14.17 -17.87 14.46
N ARG A 198 14.97 -18.18 15.48
CA ARG A 198 16.41 -18.48 15.34
C ARG A 198 16.59 -19.89 14.83
N ILE A 199 17.17 -20.05 13.65
CA ILE A 199 17.24 -21.34 12.96
C ILE A 199 18.69 -21.71 12.68
N THR A 200 19.07 -22.92 13.09
CA THR A 200 20.37 -23.50 12.78
C THR A 200 20.19 -24.90 12.23
N ASP A 201 20.83 -25.19 11.10
CA ASP A 201 20.93 -26.53 10.55
C ASP A 201 22.35 -27.06 10.78
N THR A 202 22.48 -28.19 11.48
CA THR A 202 23.75 -28.88 11.73
C THR A 202 23.75 -30.27 11.10
N ARG A 203 24.95 -30.84 10.96
CA ARG A 203 25.14 -32.24 10.56
C ARG A 203 25.70 -33.03 11.73
N GLU A 204 25.06 -34.14 12.04
CA GLU A 204 25.51 -35.10 13.03
C GLU A 204 25.91 -36.39 12.31
N VAL A 205 27.00 -37.00 12.74
CA VAL A 205 27.55 -38.21 12.14
C VAL A 205 27.62 -39.27 13.22
N HIS A 206 26.96 -40.39 13.00
CA HIS A 206 26.95 -41.53 13.92
C HIS A 206 27.62 -42.72 13.26
N GLU A 207 28.52 -43.36 14.00
CA GLU A 207 29.08 -44.64 13.59
C GLU A 207 28.24 -45.77 14.21
N GLU A 208 27.80 -46.68 13.36
CA GLU A 208 26.99 -47.83 13.73
C GLU A 208 27.72 -49.11 13.32
N SER A 209 27.70 -50.09 14.21
CA SER A 209 28.32 -51.40 13.95
C SER A 209 27.50 -52.18 12.93
N VAL A 210 28.18 -52.80 11.96
CA VAL A 210 27.59 -53.70 10.98
C VAL A 210 28.02 -55.13 11.32
N PRO A 211 27.11 -56.01 11.79
CA PRO A 211 27.46 -57.38 12.14
C PRO A 211 28.11 -58.15 10.97
N TYR A 212 29.02 -59.06 11.28
CA TYR A 212 29.54 -60.03 10.28
C TYR A 212 28.60 -61.24 10.15
N ALA A 213 28.69 -61.91 9.00
CA ALA A 213 28.00 -63.18 8.80
C ALA A 213 28.92 -64.34 9.22
N VAL A 214 28.35 -65.45 9.68
CA VAL A 214 29.12 -66.67 9.92
C VAL A 214 29.01 -67.55 8.70
N GLU A 215 30.13 -67.80 8.03
CA GLU A 215 30.22 -68.72 6.89
C GLU A 215 30.82 -70.05 7.34
N ARG A 216 30.29 -71.16 6.80
CA ARG A 216 30.76 -72.51 7.11
C ARG A 216 31.16 -73.20 5.80
N SER A 217 32.35 -73.77 5.77
CA SER A 217 32.86 -74.58 4.66
C SER A 217 33.26 -75.96 5.18
N GLU A 218 33.00 -77.01 4.39
CA GLU A 218 33.44 -78.37 4.72
C GLU A 218 34.93 -78.54 4.40
N ASP A 219 35.68 -79.17 5.30
CA ASP A 219 37.10 -79.51 5.13
C ASP A 219 37.27 -81.04 5.23
N PRO A 220 37.67 -81.73 4.14
CA PRO A 220 37.86 -83.17 4.12
C PRO A 220 38.95 -83.70 5.08
N GLU A 221 39.88 -82.84 5.51
CA GLU A 221 40.97 -83.22 6.43
C GLU A 221 40.54 -83.19 7.91
N LEU A 222 39.37 -82.60 8.22
CA LEU A 222 38.83 -82.52 9.57
C LEU A 222 37.93 -83.72 9.90
N PHE A 223 38.08 -84.26 11.11
CA PHE A 223 37.18 -85.30 11.61
C PHE A 223 35.76 -84.77 11.78
N ARG A 224 34.76 -85.61 11.46
CA ARG A 224 33.35 -85.26 11.61
C ARG A 224 33.02 -84.83 13.03
N GLY A 225 32.30 -83.72 13.16
CA GLY A 225 31.88 -83.15 14.44
C GLY A 225 32.88 -82.17 15.06
N ILE A 226 34.06 -81.98 14.45
CA ILE A 226 35.01 -80.93 14.86
C ILE A 226 34.79 -79.70 13.97
N GLU A 227 34.51 -78.56 14.59
CA GLU A 227 34.54 -77.26 13.92
C GLU A 227 35.86 -76.55 14.24
N ARG A 228 36.48 -75.95 13.23
CA ARG A 228 37.66 -75.10 13.39
C ARG A 228 37.36 -73.71 12.83
N VAL A 229 37.66 -72.68 13.62
CA VAL A 229 37.60 -71.30 13.13
C VAL A 229 38.80 -71.06 12.20
N GLU A 230 38.54 -70.94 10.90
CA GLU A 230 39.55 -70.56 9.91
C GLU A 230 39.86 -69.07 10.01
N ARG A 231 38.81 -68.24 10.14
CA ARG A 231 38.91 -66.80 10.25
C ARG A 231 37.95 -66.27 11.32
N ALA A 232 38.46 -65.42 12.20
CA ALA A 232 37.63 -64.74 13.18
C ALA A 232 36.85 -63.60 12.52
N GLY A 233 35.52 -63.64 12.64
CA GLY A 233 34.65 -62.58 12.15
C GLY A 233 34.84 -61.27 12.89
N ARG A 234 34.69 -60.15 12.19
CA ARG A 234 34.78 -58.80 12.77
C ARG A 234 33.69 -57.91 12.20
N ASN A 235 32.99 -57.19 13.07
CA ASN A 235 31.96 -56.25 12.63
C ASN A 235 32.60 -55.16 11.75
N GLY A 236 31.85 -54.77 10.73
CA GLY A 236 32.10 -53.56 9.97
C GLY A 236 31.63 -52.32 10.73
N VAL A 237 31.85 -51.17 10.11
CA VAL A 237 31.41 -49.86 10.61
C VAL A 237 30.76 -49.13 9.45
N ARG A 238 29.52 -48.69 9.65
CA ARG A 238 28.89 -47.72 8.77
C ARG A 238 28.80 -46.37 9.47
N ARG A 239 28.90 -45.32 8.69
CA ARG A 239 28.72 -43.95 9.10
C ARG A 239 27.39 -43.44 8.56
N VAL A 240 26.50 -43.02 9.45
CA VAL A 240 25.19 -42.47 9.11
C VAL A 240 25.20 -40.98 9.41
N THR A 241 24.91 -40.16 8.39
CA THR A 241 24.87 -38.70 8.51
C THR A 241 23.42 -38.24 8.62
N TYR A 242 23.15 -37.41 9.63
CA TYR A 242 21.86 -36.80 9.89
C TYR A 242 21.95 -35.28 9.74
N ALA A 243 20.92 -34.68 9.14
CA ALA A 243 20.68 -33.25 9.23
C ALA A 243 19.77 -32.98 10.43
N VAL A 244 20.18 -32.05 11.27
CA VAL A 244 19.46 -31.66 12.48
C VAL A 244 19.13 -30.18 12.39
N ARG A 245 17.84 -29.87 12.48
CA ARG A 245 17.35 -28.49 12.52
C ARG A 245 17.01 -28.12 13.94
N THR A 246 17.45 -26.95 14.38
CA THR A 246 17.12 -26.38 15.68
C THR A 246 16.39 -25.07 15.47
N VAL A 247 15.25 -24.89 16.13
CA VAL A 247 14.44 -23.66 16.07
C VAL A 247 14.27 -23.12 17.48
N ASN A 248 14.73 -21.90 17.75
CA ASN A 248 14.73 -21.28 19.07
C ASN A 248 15.35 -22.19 20.16
N GLY A 249 16.46 -22.87 19.83
CA GLY A 249 17.13 -23.82 20.71
C GLY A 249 16.46 -25.20 20.82
N VAL A 250 15.27 -25.40 20.24
CA VAL A 250 14.56 -26.68 20.26
C VAL A 250 14.99 -27.54 19.06
N ARG A 251 15.68 -28.64 19.35
CA ARG A 251 16.12 -29.65 18.37
C ARG A 251 14.91 -30.39 17.79
N GLN A 252 14.77 -30.33 16.46
CA GLN A 252 13.76 -31.08 15.72
C GLN A 252 14.25 -32.52 15.48
N THR A 253 13.33 -33.39 15.05
CA THR A 253 13.67 -34.78 14.70
C THR A 253 14.74 -34.83 13.60
N PRO A 254 15.90 -35.50 13.84
CA PRO A 254 16.95 -35.63 12.86
C PRO A 254 16.47 -36.33 11.58
N ARG A 255 16.88 -35.83 10.43
CA ARG A 255 16.61 -36.47 9.14
C ARG A 255 17.88 -37.15 8.63
N ARG A 256 17.83 -38.46 8.38
CA ARG A 256 18.94 -39.17 7.74
C ARG A 256 19.18 -38.60 6.34
N THR A 257 20.40 -38.20 6.03
CA THR A 257 20.79 -37.63 4.74
C THR A 257 21.79 -38.46 3.97
N GLY A 258 22.54 -39.34 4.64
CA GLY A 258 23.52 -40.20 3.99
C GLY A 258 23.94 -41.37 4.86
N GLU A 259 24.51 -42.38 4.20
CA GLU A 259 25.07 -43.57 4.82
C GLU A 259 26.28 -44.01 4.00
N GLU A 260 27.38 -44.36 4.66
CA GLU A 260 28.62 -44.81 4.03
C GLU A 260 29.21 -45.98 4.82
N LEU A 261 29.58 -47.06 4.14
CA LEU A 261 30.28 -48.17 4.78
C LEU A 261 31.78 -47.86 4.86
N VAL A 262 32.25 -47.53 6.06
CA VAL A 262 33.67 -47.17 6.33
C VAL A 262 34.54 -48.41 6.36
N HIS A 263 34.06 -49.46 7.05
CA HIS A 263 34.73 -50.75 7.13
C HIS A 263 33.74 -51.86 6.82
N ARG A 264 34.10 -52.74 5.87
CA ARG A 264 33.31 -53.94 5.60
C ARG A 264 33.46 -54.93 6.75
N PRO A 265 32.38 -55.63 7.15
CA PRO A 265 32.52 -56.75 8.05
C PRO A 265 33.41 -57.83 7.42
N VAL A 266 34.19 -58.49 8.27
CA VAL A 266 34.96 -59.68 7.89
C VAL A 266 34.17 -60.88 8.36
N SER A 267 33.73 -61.71 7.42
CA SER A 267 33.06 -62.99 7.66
C SER A 267 34.06 -64.14 7.51
#